data_AF-A0A9W4P6G9-F1
#
_entry.id   AF-A0A9W4P6G9-F1
#
_cell.length_a   1.000
_cell.length_b   1.000
_cell.length_c   1.000
_cell.angle_alpha   90.00
_cell.angle_beta   90.00
_cell.angle_gamma   90.00
#
_symmetry.space_group_name_H-M   'P 1'
#
loop_
_entity.id
_entity.type
_entity.pdbx_description
1 polymer ?
#
loop_
_entity_poly.entity_id
_entity_poly.type
_entity_poly.pdbx_seq_one_letter_code
_entity_poly.pdbx_strand_id
1 'polypeptide(L)'
;MNRPRRAAARKPEGYYSPSSSIGKGKARSTGKVQKQRAKKGQTEQDERGLNLPAPSPAPIITPAPLDPAALELDLQKSYEGQIQPPSLPKRQTRWRQPATNPIVDLADVPQGWNSNEPDLDPDDLISQISRCRERIGDNIMSQMFQFKLDGLLKEKKRRDAMMALEPVGLSWPVVQRLDTLKKMLEWLHSENDEYDLVGNVTNIMAAYRSGQLRWNPGLVTYWSKGVQLCQPRPFRWDEFDFINAKHEGHTGFSVEGLEGPGPSPQMMTLYIATPMPQCTGKGITYMFISVKPQDKPTGPAKPLEWMFLDDTGSSIMTVNKSNINDLMNFNADAAGNIPSPPPMLGAICLAIANGTTTFNICRRLEVNLRGLIASGYMSPIWHPVQAAIHNDDNGTTTQLLSGPWLRHRLYSASAPDGSSMTYFSETHPTLMGVPWSNALDMNRVLPDLQLYPAPAGARP
;
A
#
# COMPACT_ATOMS: atom_id res chain seq x y z
N MET A 1 -27.40 -3.93 -30.29
CA MET A 1 -26.59 -5.03 -29.74
C MET A 1 -26.46 -4.83 -28.24
N ASN A 2 -27.03 -5.72 -27.42
CA ASN A 2 -26.98 -5.64 -25.97
C ASN A 2 -25.56 -5.97 -25.47
N ARG A 3 -24.83 -4.98 -24.95
CA ARG A 3 -23.57 -5.22 -24.22
C ARG A 3 -23.88 -5.93 -22.90
N PRO A 4 -23.22 -7.05 -22.58
CA PRO A 4 -23.37 -7.65 -21.25
C PRO A 4 -22.72 -6.76 -20.19
N ARG A 5 -23.42 -6.56 -19.06
CA ARG A 5 -22.89 -5.88 -17.87
C ARG A 5 -21.61 -6.61 -17.41
N ARG A 6 -20.49 -5.89 -17.33
CA ARG A 6 -19.26 -6.39 -16.67
C ARG A 6 -19.60 -6.71 -15.20
N ALA A 7 -19.24 -7.91 -14.76
CA ALA A 7 -19.28 -8.26 -13.35
C ALA A 7 -18.36 -7.30 -12.57
N ALA A 8 -18.85 -6.76 -11.45
CA ALA A 8 -18.08 -5.90 -10.58
C ALA A 8 -16.87 -6.67 -10.04
N ALA A 9 -15.70 -6.04 -10.07
CA ALA A 9 -14.49 -6.57 -9.45
C ALA A 9 -14.73 -6.73 -7.94
N ARG A 10 -14.67 -7.97 -7.43
CA ARG A 10 -14.58 -8.22 -5.99
C ARG A 10 -13.20 -7.74 -5.52
N LYS A 11 -13.15 -6.96 -4.43
CA LYS A 11 -11.90 -6.67 -3.74
C LYS A 11 -11.23 -8.00 -3.35
N PRO A 12 -9.90 -8.15 -3.49
CA PRO A 12 -9.19 -9.34 -3.03
C PRO A 12 -9.38 -9.53 -1.52
N GLU A 13 -9.53 -10.77 -1.09
CA GLU A 13 -9.53 -11.16 0.33
C GLU A 13 -8.08 -11.13 0.87
N GLY A 14 -7.87 -10.47 2.02
CA GLY A 14 -6.56 -10.25 2.70
C GLY A 14 -6.29 -8.74 2.86
N TYR A 15 -5.90 -8.17 4.01
CA TYR A 15 -4.88 -8.59 4.97
C TYR A 15 -5.16 -8.08 6.42
N TYR A 16 -6.35 -7.56 6.73
CA TYR A 16 -6.65 -7.03 8.07
C TYR A 16 -8.09 -7.34 8.51
N SER A 17 -8.42 -8.62 8.70
CA SER A 17 -9.47 -9.16 9.61
C SER A 17 -9.55 -10.69 9.48
N PRO A 18 -9.82 -11.44 10.56
CA PRO A 18 -9.94 -12.90 10.51
C PRO A 18 -11.19 -13.34 9.73
N SER A 19 -11.02 -14.39 8.93
CA SER A 19 -12.07 -15.02 8.14
C SER A 19 -13.14 -15.66 9.04
N SER A 20 -14.41 -15.46 8.69
CA SER A 20 -15.52 -16.24 9.27
C SER A 20 -15.68 -17.54 8.48
N SER A 21 -15.67 -18.67 9.19
CA SER A 21 -16.02 -19.97 8.65
C SER A 21 -17.53 -20.03 8.34
N ILE A 22 -17.88 -20.25 7.08
CA ILE A 22 -19.25 -20.43 6.59
C ILE A 22 -19.81 -21.77 7.08
N GLY A 23 -20.91 -21.70 7.86
CA GLY A 23 -21.75 -22.85 8.21
C GLY A 23 -22.50 -23.40 7.00
N LYS A 24 -22.40 -24.71 6.77
CA LYS A 24 -23.11 -25.46 5.73
C LYS A 24 -24.60 -25.56 6.05
N GLY A 25 -25.45 -24.91 5.26
CA GLY A 25 -26.90 -25.15 5.21
C GLY A 25 -27.31 -25.85 3.92
N LYS A 26 -27.69 -27.12 4.00
CA LYS A 26 -28.34 -27.90 2.92
C LYS A 26 -29.77 -27.39 2.74
N ALA A 27 -30.19 -27.12 1.49
CA ALA A 27 -31.59 -27.21 1.10
C ALA A 27 -31.72 -27.68 -0.35
N ARG A 28 -32.38 -28.83 -0.53
CA ARG A 28 -32.91 -29.36 -1.79
C ARG A 28 -34.09 -28.48 -2.23
N SER A 29 -34.18 -28.16 -3.51
CA SER A 29 -35.48 -27.99 -4.17
C SER A 29 -35.35 -28.19 -5.67
N THR A 30 -36.07 -29.20 -6.16
CA THR A 30 -36.32 -29.57 -7.55
C THR A 30 -37.39 -28.68 -8.14
N GLY A 31 -37.20 -28.14 -9.35
CA GLY A 31 -38.26 -27.43 -10.08
C GLY A 31 -37.91 -27.21 -11.55
N LYS A 32 -38.84 -27.60 -12.44
CA LYS A 32 -38.69 -27.75 -13.89
C LYS A 32 -38.80 -26.42 -14.67
N VAL A 33 -38.07 -26.41 -15.78
CA VAL A 33 -38.27 -25.75 -17.09
C VAL A 33 -39.66 -25.15 -17.38
N GLN A 34 -39.71 -23.90 -17.85
CA GLN A 34 -40.52 -23.53 -19.02
C GLN A 34 -40.02 -22.28 -19.77
N LYS A 35 -39.72 -22.46 -21.06
CA LYS A 35 -39.57 -21.41 -22.09
C LYS A 35 -40.93 -20.80 -22.40
N GLN A 36 -41.03 -19.48 -22.51
CA GLN A 36 -41.90 -18.83 -23.49
C GLN A 36 -41.28 -17.53 -24.02
N ARG A 37 -41.59 -17.24 -25.28
CA ARG A 37 -40.90 -16.32 -26.18
C ARG A 37 -41.88 -15.20 -26.59
N ALA A 38 -41.38 -13.97 -26.58
CA ALA A 38 -41.78 -12.78 -27.35
C ALA A 38 -43.19 -12.16 -27.18
N LYS A 39 -43.22 -10.85 -26.88
CA LYS A 39 -43.66 -9.81 -27.85
C LYS A 39 -43.32 -8.37 -27.39
N LYS A 40 -43.35 -7.51 -28.39
CA LYS A 40 -42.84 -6.15 -28.58
C LYS A 40 -43.85 -5.11 -28.05
N GLY A 41 -43.38 -4.02 -27.44
CA GLY A 41 -44.20 -2.83 -27.13
C GLY A 41 -43.38 -1.75 -26.44
N GLN A 42 -43.21 -0.61 -27.10
CA GLN A 42 -42.74 0.66 -26.53
C GLN A 42 -43.64 1.07 -25.36
N THR A 43 -43.10 1.78 -24.36
CA THR A 43 -43.58 3.07 -23.79
C THR A 43 -42.77 3.41 -22.52
N GLU A 44 -42.47 4.72 -22.37
CA GLU A 44 -42.11 5.48 -21.15
C GLU A 44 -40.87 5.10 -20.32
N GLN A 45 -39.91 6.04 -20.30
CA GLN A 45 -38.89 6.16 -19.26
C GLN A 45 -39.58 6.52 -17.93
N ASP A 46 -39.89 5.49 -17.16
CA ASP A 46 -40.36 5.59 -15.78
C ASP A 46 -39.16 5.93 -14.88
N GLU A 47 -39.15 7.13 -14.30
CA GLU A 47 -38.26 7.58 -13.21
C GLU A 47 -38.56 6.83 -11.91
N ARG A 48 -38.57 5.49 -11.94
CA ARG A 48 -38.63 4.67 -10.74
C ARG A 48 -37.27 4.06 -10.49
N GLY A 49 -36.38 4.91 -9.97
CA GLY A 49 -35.29 4.43 -9.13
C GLY A 49 -35.91 3.63 -7.99
N LEU A 50 -35.91 2.30 -8.13
CA LEU A 50 -36.24 1.39 -7.05
C LEU A 50 -35.28 1.70 -5.90
N ASN A 51 -35.78 2.40 -4.87
CA ASN A 51 -35.19 2.52 -3.56
C ASN A 51 -35.11 1.12 -2.96
N LEU A 52 -34.14 0.32 -3.42
CA LEU A 52 -33.76 -0.90 -2.74
C LEU A 52 -33.23 -0.45 -1.37
N PRO A 53 -33.82 -0.93 -0.25
CA PRO A 53 -33.32 -0.60 1.06
C PRO A 53 -31.84 -0.98 1.10
N ALA A 54 -30.99 0.00 1.44
CA ALA A 54 -29.57 -0.23 1.58
C ALA A 54 -29.36 -1.43 2.52
N PRO A 55 -28.54 -2.42 2.16
CA PRO A 55 -28.26 -3.54 3.04
C PRO A 55 -27.79 -2.99 4.39
N SER A 56 -28.39 -3.48 5.48
CA SER A 56 -28.00 -3.07 6.83
C SER A 56 -26.48 -3.19 6.96
N PRO A 57 -25.80 -2.14 7.47
CA PRO A 57 -24.36 -2.16 7.61
C PRO A 57 -23.96 -3.42 8.36
N ALA A 58 -23.02 -4.18 7.80
CA ALA A 58 -22.51 -5.37 8.46
C ALA A 58 -22.01 -4.94 9.85
N PRO A 59 -22.33 -5.70 10.92
CA PRO A 59 -21.88 -5.34 12.26
C PRO A 59 -20.37 -5.18 12.26
N ILE A 60 -19.89 -4.05 12.80
CA ILE A 60 -18.46 -3.81 12.98
C ILE A 60 -17.94 -4.91 13.90
N ILE A 61 -17.14 -5.83 13.35
CA ILE A 61 -16.46 -6.85 14.15
C ILE A 61 -15.35 -6.14 14.91
N THR A 62 -15.62 -5.74 16.14
CA THR A 62 -14.58 -5.30 17.06
C THR A 62 -13.75 -6.53 17.45
N PRO A 63 -12.42 -6.52 17.27
CA PRO A 63 -11.57 -7.60 17.75
C PRO A 63 -11.82 -7.84 19.24
N ALA A 64 -11.78 -9.10 19.67
CA ALA A 64 -11.78 -9.40 21.09
C ALA A 64 -10.61 -8.66 21.77
N PRO A 65 -10.80 -8.12 23.00
CA PRO A 65 -9.72 -7.51 23.74
C PRO A 65 -8.49 -8.42 23.81
N LEU A 66 -7.31 -7.84 23.66
CA LEU A 66 -6.04 -8.55 23.79
C LEU A 66 -5.90 -9.10 25.21
N ASP A 67 -5.64 -10.40 25.35
CA ASP A 67 -5.25 -11.01 26.62
C ASP A 67 -3.73 -10.96 26.79
N PRO A 68 -3.19 -10.14 27.72
CA PRO A 68 -1.75 -10.01 27.92
C PRO A 68 -1.06 -11.33 28.25
N ALA A 69 -1.67 -12.18 29.08
CA ALA A 69 -1.03 -13.42 29.51
C ALA A 69 -0.96 -14.44 28.36
N ALA A 70 -2.02 -14.52 27.56
CA ALA A 70 -2.02 -15.34 26.36
C ALA A 70 -1.01 -14.82 25.33
N LEU A 71 -0.88 -13.49 25.18
CA LEU A 71 0.09 -12.90 24.27
C LEU A 71 1.52 -13.27 24.65
N GLU A 72 1.93 -13.13 25.91
CA GLU A 72 3.30 -13.43 26.36
C GLU A 72 3.72 -14.87 26.03
N LEU A 73 2.81 -15.84 26.23
CA LEU A 73 3.05 -17.23 25.85
C LEU A 73 3.15 -17.40 24.32
N ASP A 74 2.31 -16.66 23.58
CA ASP A 74 2.26 -16.72 22.13
C ASP A 74 3.46 -16.01 21.45
N LEU A 75 4.14 -15.06 22.12
CA LEU A 75 5.34 -14.38 21.58
C LEU A 75 6.47 -15.37 21.23
N GLN A 76 6.53 -16.52 21.90
CA GLN A 76 7.50 -17.59 21.65
C GLN A 76 7.10 -18.52 20.49
N LYS A 77 5.87 -18.39 19.97
CA LYS A 77 5.36 -19.22 18.89
C LYS A 77 5.66 -18.59 17.53
N SER A 78 6.35 -19.34 16.67
CA SER A 78 6.55 -18.95 15.27
C SER A 78 5.34 -19.30 14.42
N TYR A 79 4.97 -18.37 13.52
CA TYR A 79 3.92 -18.52 12.52
C TYR A 79 4.48 -18.78 11.11
N GLU A 80 5.78 -19.02 10.99
CA GLU A 80 6.39 -19.40 9.72
C GLU A 80 5.70 -20.64 9.12
N GLY A 81 5.45 -20.59 7.80
CA GLY A 81 4.75 -21.66 7.07
C GLY A 81 3.23 -21.75 7.31
N GLN A 82 2.65 -20.92 8.19
CA GLN A 82 1.20 -20.91 8.42
C GLN A 82 0.44 -20.01 7.43
N ILE A 83 1.10 -18.97 6.91
CA ILE A 83 0.54 -18.12 5.86
C ILE A 83 0.86 -18.78 4.51
N GLN A 84 -0.17 -19.24 3.81
CA GLN A 84 0.01 -19.75 2.46
C GLN A 84 0.33 -18.58 1.52
N PRO A 85 1.35 -18.72 0.67
CA PRO A 85 1.61 -17.73 -0.37
C PRO A 85 0.37 -17.60 -1.27
N PRO A 86 0.15 -16.43 -1.90
CA PRO A 86 -0.92 -16.26 -2.87
C PRO A 86 -0.86 -17.37 -3.93
N SER A 87 -2.00 -18.02 -4.19
CA SER A 87 -2.06 -19.01 -5.26
C SER A 87 -1.85 -18.30 -6.60
N LEU A 88 -0.77 -18.64 -7.30
CA LEU A 88 -0.56 -18.13 -8.64
C LEU A 88 -1.64 -18.67 -9.60
N PRO A 89 -2.11 -17.86 -10.55
CA PRO A 89 -2.94 -18.33 -11.65
C PRO A 89 -2.33 -19.54 -12.34
N LYS A 90 -3.19 -20.42 -12.86
CA LYS A 90 -2.73 -21.57 -13.64
C LYS A 90 -1.96 -21.08 -14.87
N ARG A 91 -0.86 -21.78 -15.19
CA ARG A 91 -0.09 -21.57 -16.42
C ARG A 91 -1.03 -21.56 -17.62
N GLN A 92 -0.92 -20.51 -18.42
CA GLN A 92 -1.64 -20.41 -19.68
C GLN A 92 -1.14 -21.52 -20.62
N THR A 93 -2.06 -22.12 -21.37
CA THR A 93 -1.71 -23.14 -22.36
C THR A 93 -0.68 -22.57 -23.33
N ARG A 94 0.46 -23.25 -23.46
CA ARG A 94 1.49 -22.84 -24.42
C ARG A 94 0.92 -22.88 -25.83
N TRP A 95 1.12 -21.79 -26.57
CA TRP A 95 0.78 -21.71 -27.98
C TRP A 95 1.83 -22.48 -28.78
N ARG A 96 1.43 -23.62 -29.35
CA ARG A 96 2.34 -24.58 -30.00
C ARG A 96 2.51 -24.41 -31.50
N GLN A 97 1.85 -23.43 -32.10
CA GLN A 97 2.08 -23.14 -33.52
C GLN A 97 3.16 -22.07 -33.58
N PRO A 98 4.38 -22.37 -34.10
CA PRO A 98 5.23 -21.30 -34.57
C PRO A 98 4.38 -20.58 -35.61
N ALA A 99 3.97 -19.36 -35.30
CA ALA A 99 3.16 -18.61 -36.23
C ALA A 99 4.01 -18.50 -37.51
N THR A 100 3.54 -19.12 -38.60
CA THR A 100 4.25 -19.11 -39.88
C THR A 100 4.53 -17.67 -40.32
N ASN A 101 3.70 -16.74 -39.82
CA ASN A 101 3.92 -15.30 -39.82
C ASN A 101 4.08 -14.81 -38.37
N PRO A 102 5.13 -14.05 -38.03
CA PRO A 102 5.29 -13.48 -36.70
C PRO A 102 4.08 -12.63 -36.26
N ILE A 103 3.59 -12.85 -35.04
CA ILE A 103 2.55 -12.02 -34.44
C ILE A 103 3.23 -10.77 -33.87
N VAL A 104 3.00 -9.62 -34.49
CA VAL A 104 3.59 -8.33 -34.08
C VAL A 104 2.55 -7.33 -33.54
N ASP A 105 1.27 -7.56 -33.81
CA ASP A 105 0.17 -6.76 -33.31
C ASP A 105 -0.47 -7.44 -32.08
N LEU A 106 -0.79 -6.64 -31.07
CA LEU A 106 -1.54 -7.08 -29.90
C LEU A 106 -2.95 -7.56 -30.27
N ALA A 107 -3.54 -7.06 -31.36
CA ALA A 107 -4.85 -7.50 -31.83
C ALA A 107 -4.85 -8.96 -32.33
N ASP A 108 -3.70 -9.44 -32.78
CA ASP A 108 -3.52 -10.79 -33.35
C ASP A 108 -3.10 -11.82 -32.30
N VAL A 109 -2.88 -11.38 -31.04
CA VAL A 109 -2.54 -12.33 -29.97
C VAL A 109 -3.75 -13.21 -29.66
N PRO A 110 -3.51 -14.51 -29.41
CA PRO A 110 -4.60 -15.41 -29.14
C PRO A 110 -5.39 -15.06 -27.87
N GLN A 111 -6.67 -15.43 -27.86
CA GLN A 111 -7.55 -15.17 -26.73
C GLN A 111 -6.98 -15.73 -25.42
N GLY A 112 -6.93 -14.87 -24.39
CA GLY A 112 -6.42 -15.22 -23.06
C GLY A 112 -4.91 -15.10 -22.90
N TRP A 113 -4.16 -14.79 -23.96
CA TRP A 113 -2.74 -14.48 -23.86
C TRP A 113 -2.51 -13.20 -23.03
N ASN A 114 -1.42 -13.15 -22.26
CA ASN A 114 -1.07 -12.02 -21.41
C ASN A 114 0.45 -11.80 -21.39
N SER A 115 0.89 -10.59 -21.76
CA SER A 115 2.30 -10.16 -21.73
C SER A 115 2.93 -10.16 -20.33
N ASN A 116 2.10 -10.05 -19.29
CA ASN A 116 2.54 -9.99 -17.90
C ASN A 116 2.87 -11.37 -17.32
N GLU A 117 2.50 -12.47 -18.00
CA GLU A 117 2.77 -13.86 -17.57
C GLU A 117 2.39 -14.09 -16.09
N PRO A 118 1.10 -13.86 -15.73
CA PRO A 118 0.66 -13.77 -14.34
C PRO A 118 0.76 -15.09 -13.56
N ASP A 119 1.04 -16.21 -14.24
CA ASP A 119 1.29 -17.52 -13.65
C ASP A 119 2.71 -17.69 -13.09
N LEU A 120 3.61 -16.76 -13.38
CA LEU A 120 4.98 -16.76 -12.88
C LEU A 120 5.10 -15.84 -11.67
N ASP A 121 5.89 -16.28 -10.69
CA ASP A 121 6.34 -15.39 -9.62
C ASP A 121 7.22 -14.29 -10.23
N PRO A 122 6.92 -12.99 -9.98
CA PRO A 122 7.77 -11.89 -10.42
C PRO A 122 9.24 -12.02 -9.99
N ASP A 123 9.51 -12.71 -8.88
CA ASP A 123 10.88 -12.91 -8.38
C ASP A 123 11.57 -14.17 -8.93
N ASP A 124 10.85 -15.07 -9.61
CA ASP A 124 11.45 -16.20 -10.33
C ASP A 124 11.99 -15.76 -11.69
N LEU A 125 13.15 -15.08 -11.64
CA LEU A 125 13.84 -14.61 -12.84
C LEU A 125 14.16 -15.73 -13.83
N ILE A 126 14.45 -16.93 -13.35
CA ILE A 126 14.84 -18.04 -14.23
C ILE A 126 13.64 -18.48 -15.06
N SER A 127 12.48 -18.66 -14.42
CA SER A 127 11.23 -18.96 -15.14
C SER A 127 10.80 -17.82 -16.05
N GLN A 128 10.95 -16.55 -15.63
CA GLN A 128 10.66 -15.41 -16.49
C GLN A 128 11.57 -15.34 -17.73
N ILE A 129 12.88 -15.53 -17.56
CA ILE A 129 13.85 -15.58 -18.67
C ILE A 129 13.50 -16.73 -19.62
N SER A 130 13.17 -17.91 -19.07
CA SER A 130 12.74 -19.06 -19.86
C SER A 130 11.46 -18.76 -20.65
N ARG A 131 10.48 -18.08 -20.05
CA ARG A 131 9.23 -17.69 -20.70
C ARG A 131 9.47 -16.68 -21.83
N CYS A 132 10.34 -15.68 -21.63
CA CYS A 132 10.70 -14.76 -22.71
C CYS A 132 11.30 -15.52 -23.90
N ARG A 133 12.24 -16.45 -23.66
CA ARG A 133 12.83 -17.29 -24.71
C ARG A 133 11.80 -18.17 -25.42
N GLU A 134 10.86 -18.75 -24.67
CA GLU A 134 9.72 -19.51 -25.22
C GLU A 134 8.90 -18.64 -26.19
N ARG A 135 8.51 -17.43 -25.78
CA ARG A 135 7.68 -16.52 -26.59
C ARG A 135 8.40 -16.00 -27.84
N ILE A 136 9.70 -15.71 -27.72
CA ILE A 136 10.56 -15.37 -28.86
C ILE A 136 10.59 -16.53 -29.85
N GLY A 137 10.76 -17.77 -29.37
CA GLY A 137 10.77 -18.98 -30.19
C GLY A 137 9.40 -19.32 -30.82
N ASP A 138 8.31 -18.95 -30.15
CA ASP A 138 6.94 -19.12 -30.67
C ASP A 138 6.56 -18.03 -31.71
N ASN A 139 7.45 -17.06 -32.00
CA ASN A 139 7.21 -15.90 -32.87
C ASN A 139 6.02 -15.02 -32.45
N ILE A 140 5.80 -14.86 -31.14
CA ILE A 140 4.72 -14.04 -30.58
C ILE A 140 5.33 -12.80 -29.91
N MET A 141 5.10 -11.62 -30.47
CA MET A 141 5.55 -10.33 -29.94
C MET A 141 7.07 -10.32 -29.64
N SER A 142 7.88 -10.91 -30.52
CA SER A 142 9.30 -11.22 -30.25
C SER A 142 10.12 -9.99 -29.84
N GLN A 143 9.85 -8.81 -30.41
CA GLN A 143 10.54 -7.56 -30.05
C GLN A 143 10.25 -7.15 -28.59
N MET A 144 8.99 -7.24 -28.16
CA MET A 144 8.58 -6.93 -26.79
C MET A 144 9.25 -7.88 -25.77
N PHE A 145 9.31 -9.18 -26.08
CA PHE A 145 9.97 -10.15 -25.21
C PHE A 145 11.49 -10.08 -25.25
N GLN A 146 12.09 -9.67 -26.37
CA GLN A 146 13.53 -9.39 -26.42
C GLN A 146 13.88 -8.22 -25.49
N PHE A 147 13.12 -7.14 -25.54
CA PHE A 147 13.29 -6.00 -24.62
C PHE A 147 13.13 -6.45 -23.15
N LYS A 148 12.09 -7.23 -22.83
CA LYS A 148 11.88 -7.79 -21.48
C LYS A 148 13.04 -8.72 -21.06
N LEU A 149 13.52 -9.57 -21.97
CA LEU A 149 14.63 -10.50 -21.74
C LEU A 149 15.92 -9.74 -21.39
N ASP A 150 16.24 -8.69 -22.13
CA ASP A 150 17.42 -7.86 -21.88
C ASP A 150 17.36 -7.22 -20.48
N GLY A 151 16.17 -6.74 -20.08
CA GLY A 151 15.93 -6.26 -18.71
C GLY A 151 16.14 -7.34 -17.65
N LEU A 152 15.56 -8.52 -17.84
CA LEU A 152 15.69 -9.65 -16.91
C LEU A 152 17.14 -10.17 -16.80
N LEU A 153 17.92 -10.16 -17.89
CA LEU A 153 19.33 -10.56 -17.87
C LEU A 153 20.20 -9.55 -17.11
N LYS A 154 19.94 -8.25 -17.28
CA LYS A 154 20.59 -7.19 -16.48
C LYS A 154 20.26 -7.34 -15.00
N GLU A 155 18.99 -7.55 -14.69
CA GLU A 155 18.53 -7.77 -13.31
C GLU A 155 19.16 -9.04 -12.72
N LYS A 156 19.20 -10.16 -13.46
CA LYS A 156 19.88 -11.39 -13.02
C LYS A 156 21.35 -11.12 -12.65
N LYS A 157 22.10 -10.43 -13.52
CA LYS A 157 23.50 -10.08 -13.24
C LYS A 157 23.63 -9.23 -11.97
N ARG A 158 22.72 -8.28 -11.75
CA ARG A 158 22.66 -7.46 -10.54
C ARG A 158 22.37 -8.30 -9.29
N ARG A 159 21.37 -9.20 -9.36
CA ARG A 159 21.03 -10.12 -8.26
C ARG A 159 22.21 -11.03 -7.92
N ASP A 160 22.82 -11.66 -8.93
CA ASP A 160 23.99 -12.53 -8.74
C ASP A 160 25.14 -11.79 -8.05
N ALA A 161 25.41 -10.55 -8.46
CA ALA A 161 26.45 -9.71 -7.85
C ALA A 161 26.15 -9.38 -6.38
N MET A 162 24.90 -9.05 -6.04
CA MET A 162 24.51 -8.78 -4.65
C MET A 162 24.53 -10.05 -3.79
N MET A 163 24.05 -11.18 -4.32
CA MET A 163 24.06 -12.47 -3.64
C MET A 163 25.50 -12.91 -3.32
N ALA A 164 26.46 -12.61 -4.20
CA ALA A 164 27.87 -12.93 -3.97
C ALA A 164 28.53 -12.13 -2.83
N LEU A 165 27.91 -11.03 -2.38
CA LEU A 165 28.39 -10.21 -1.25
C LEU A 165 27.89 -10.71 0.10
N GLU A 166 27.00 -11.71 0.12
CA GLU A 166 26.38 -12.24 1.33
C GLU A 166 26.62 -13.75 1.47
N PRO A 167 26.43 -14.35 2.67
CA PRO A 167 26.59 -15.79 2.87
C PRO A 167 25.76 -16.65 1.91
N VAL A 168 26.33 -17.78 1.49
CA VAL A 168 25.63 -18.75 0.63
C VAL A 168 24.41 -19.31 1.35
N GLY A 169 23.29 -19.44 0.63
CA GLY A 169 22.05 -20.03 1.14
C GLY A 169 20.99 -19.02 1.59
N LEU A 170 21.28 -17.73 1.57
CA LEU A 170 20.26 -16.69 1.78
C LEU A 170 19.29 -16.62 0.59
N SER A 171 18.04 -16.27 0.85
CA SER A 171 17.05 -16.00 -0.19
C SER A 171 17.23 -14.60 -0.77
N TRP A 172 16.79 -14.39 -2.01
CA TRP A 172 16.88 -13.09 -2.66
C TRP A 172 16.22 -11.95 -1.85
N PRO A 173 15.00 -12.12 -1.29
CA PRO A 173 14.40 -11.08 -0.45
C PRO A 173 15.25 -10.69 0.77
N VAL A 174 15.94 -11.67 1.39
CA VAL A 174 16.84 -11.41 2.52
C VAL A 174 18.04 -10.58 2.09
N VAL A 175 18.63 -10.88 0.92
CA VAL A 175 19.75 -10.10 0.39
C VAL A 175 19.35 -8.66 0.05
N GLN A 176 18.16 -8.45 -0.53
CA GLN A 176 17.63 -7.10 -0.75
C GLN A 176 17.42 -6.35 0.57
N ARG A 177 16.89 -7.03 1.59
CA ARG A 177 16.67 -6.43 2.90
C ARG A 177 17.99 -6.07 3.56
N LEU A 178 19.00 -6.94 3.50
CA LEU A 178 20.35 -6.67 4.02
C LEU A 178 21.01 -5.45 3.38
N ASP A 179 20.85 -5.25 2.07
CA ASP A 179 21.33 -4.03 1.39
C ASP A 179 20.64 -2.77 1.94
N THR A 180 19.34 -2.84 2.16
CA THR A 180 18.56 -1.75 2.75
C THR A 180 18.97 -1.46 4.19
N LEU A 181 19.18 -2.50 5.00
CA LEU A 181 19.62 -2.37 6.39
C LEU A 181 21.04 -1.80 6.51
N LYS A 182 21.96 -2.11 5.58
CA LYS A 182 23.29 -1.48 5.54
C LYS A 182 23.20 0.02 5.33
N LYS A 183 22.42 0.46 4.34
CA LYS A 183 22.21 1.89 4.05
C LYS A 183 21.48 2.59 5.21
N MET A 184 20.54 1.90 5.85
CA MET A 184 19.85 2.40 7.05
C MET A 184 20.84 2.58 8.21
N LEU A 185 21.76 1.64 8.41
CA LEU A 185 22.79 1.71 9.45
C LEU A 185 23.74 2.90 9.21
N GLU A 186 24.18 3.09 7.96
CA GLU A 186 24.98 4.25 7.54
C GLU A 186 24.25 5.57 7.84
N TRP A 187 22.96 5.65 7.48
CA TRP A 187 22.12 6.81 7.76
C TRP A 187 21.95 7.07 9.26
N LEU A 188 21.66 6.04 10.05
CA LEU A 188 21.53 6.17 11.51
C LEU A 188 22.81 6.72 12.13
N HIS A 189 23.98 6.24 11.69
CA HIS A 189 25.25 6.79 12.14
C HIS A 189 25.45 8.26 11.75
N SER A 190 25.02 8.68 10.55
CA SER A 190 25.10 10.09 10.14
C SER A 190 24.16 11.01 10.92
N GLU A 191 23.03 10.48 11.40
CA GLU A 191 22.05 11.20 12.23
C GLU A 191 22.33 11.05 13.74
N ASN A 192 23.53 10.61 14.12
CA ASN A 192 23.95 10.36 15.52
C ASN A 192 23.06 9.38 16.29
N ASP A 193 22.33 8.50 15.59
CA ASP A 193 21.40 7.52 16.15
C ASP A 193 20.45 8.14 17.21
N GLU A 194 19.82 9.28 16.88
CA GLU A 194 18.91 10.05 17.77
C GLU A 194 17.87 9.17 18.52
N TYR A 195 17.54 7.99 17.96
CA TYR A 195 16.49 7.09 18.44
C TYR A 195 16.99 5.69 18.85
N ASP A 196 18.29 5.50 19.10
CA ASP A 196 18.87 4.24 19.58
C ASP A 196 18.53 3.00 18.71
N LEU A 197 18.50 3.16 17.38
CA LEU A 197 18.10 2.12 16.43
C LEU A 197 19.29 1.31 15.88
N VAL A 198 20.53 1.77 16.02
CA VAL A 198 21.73 1.08 15.52
C VAL A 198 21.79 -0.36 16.05
N GLY A 199 21.50 -0.57 17.34
CA GLY A 199 21.50 -1.89 17.96
C GLY A 199 20.47 -2.85 17.34
N ASN A 200 19.26 -2.34 17.07
CA ASN A 200 18.21 -3.13 16.41
C ASN A 200 18.63 -3.51 14.99
N VAL A 201 19.04 -2.54 14.16
CA VAL A 201 19.42 -2.76 12.76
C VAL A 201 20.58 -3.76 12.66
N THR A 202 21.61 -3.59 13.50
CA THR A 202 22.77 -4.49 13.54
C THR A 202 22.36 -5.94 13.86
N ASN A 203 21.51 -6.14 14.86
CA ASN A 203 21.12 -7.48 15.28
C ASN A 203 20.11 -8.13 14.32
N ILE A 204 19.25 -7.36 13.66
CA ILE A 204 18.41 -7.84 12.55
C ILE A 204 19.30 -8.36 11.41
N MET A 205 20.33 -7.60 11.01
CA MET A 205 21.28 -8.03 9.98
C MET A 205 22.00 -9.33 10.36
N ALA A 206 22.41 -9.45 11.63
CA ALA A 206 23.05 -10.66 12.15
C ALA A 206 22.09 -11.88 12.15
N ALA A 207 20.82 -11.68 12.53
CA ALA A 207 19.80 -12.73 12.53
C ALA A 207 19.51 -13.26 11.11
N TYR A 208 19.45 -12.37 10.10
CA TYR A 208 19.33 -12.79 8.70
C TYR A 208 20.55 -13.57 8.22
N ARG A 209 21.77 -13.05 8.45
CA ARG A 209 23.01 -13.69 7.98
C ARG A 209 23.27 -15.05 8.63
N SER A 210 22.84 -15.23 9.87
CA SER A 210 22.92 -16.52 10.58
C SER A 210 21.80 -17.49 10.21
N GLY A 211 20.79 -17.03 9.47
CA GLY A 211 19.59 -17.82 9.12
C GLY A 211 18.60 -18.01 10.27
N GLN A 212 18.81 -17.34 11.42
CA GLN A 212 17.87 -17.30 12.54
C GLN A 212 16.57 -16.56 12.18
N LEU A 213 16.67 -15.56 11.31
CA LEU A 213 15.53 -14.83 10.76
C LEU A 213 15.41 -15.10 9.25
N ARG A 214 14.17 -15.30 8.79
CA ARG A 214 13.84 -15.45 7.37
C ARG A 214 12.81 -14.40 6.96
N TRP A 215 12.88 -13.96 5.71
CA TRP A 215 11.85 -13.10 5.16
C TRP A 215 10.59 -13.92 4.83
N ASN A 216 9.50 -13.65 5.56
CA ASN A 216 8.22 -14.31 5.36
C ASN A 216 7.14 -13.22 5.15
N PRO A 217 6.63 -13.06 3.91
CA PRO A 217 5.61 -12.04 3.63
C PRO A 217 4.41 -12.13 4.58
N GLY A 218 4.05 -10.99 5.19
CA GLY A 218 2.94 -10.89 6.13
C GLY A 218 3.26 -11.26 7.58
N LEU A 219 4.51 -11.64 7.89
CA LEU A 219 4.99 -11.83 9.26
C LEU A 219 5.96 -10.72 9.66
N VAL A 220 5.94 -10.38 10.95
CA VAL A 220 6.82 -9.40 11.56
C VAL A 220 7.59 -10.00 12.74
N THR A 221 8.67 -9.33 13.12
CA THR A 221 9.33 -9.50 14.41
C THR A 221 9.50 -8.15 15.10
N TYR A 222 9.29 -8.13 16.42
CA TYR A 222 9.49 -6.94 17.25
C TYR A 222 10.90 -6.94 17.83
N TRP A 223 11.53 -5.78 17.85
CA TRP A 223 12.89 -5.57 18.35
C TRP A 223 12.93 -4.37 19.28
N SER A 224 13.65 -4.48 20.39
CA SER A 224 13.92 -3.35 21.27
C SER A 224 15.32 -3.40 21.84
N LYS A 225 16.07 -2.29 21.73
CA LYS A 225 17.43 -2.13 22.28
C LYS A 225 18.36 -3.30 21.88
N GLY A 226 18.24 -3.75 20.63
CA GLY A 226 19.01 -4.85 20.05
C GLY A 226 18.45 -6.25 20.30
N VAL A 227 17.36 -6.43 21.03
CA VAL A 227 16.83 -7.75 21.39
C VAL A 227 15.57 -8.07 20.60
N GLN A 228 15.51 -9.25 19.99
CA GLN A 228 14.29 -9.79 19.38
C GLN A 228 13.29 -10.20 20.46
N LEU A 229 12.09 -9.63 20.42
CA LEU A 229 11.06 -9.79 21.45
C LEU A 229 10.05 -10.92 21.13
N CYS A 230 9.98 -11.36 19.88
CA CYS A 230 9.07 -12.43 19.46
C CYS A 230 9.57 -13.22 18.26
N GLN A 231 9.04 -14.43 18.09
CA GLN A 231 9.17 -15.20 16.85
C GLN A 231 8.30 -14.57 15.72
N PRO A 232 8.61 -14.84 14.44
CA PRO A 232 7.86 -14.30 13.31
C PRO A 232 6.35 -14.55 13.43
N ARG A 233 5.55 -13.49 13.37
CA ARG A 233 4.10 -13.52 13.65
C ARG A 233 3.30 -12.50 12.84
N PRO A 234 1.98 -12.70 12.61
CA PRO A 234 1.15 -11.70 11.94
C PRO A 234 1.11 -10.38 12.73
N PHE A 235 1.25 -9.25 12.04
CA PHE A 235 1.18 -7.94 12.68
C PHE A 235 -0.25 -7.61 13.13
N ARG A 236 -0.39 -7.12 14.37
CA ARG A 236 -1.61 -6.51 14.87
C ARG A 236 -1.30 -5.23 15.63
N TRP A 237 -2.15 -4.22 15.49
CA TRP A 237 -1.95 -2.91 16.11
C TRP A 237 -2.08 -2.95 17.64
N ASP A 238 -3.06 -3.67 18.16
CA ASP A 238 -3.26 -3.83 19.62
C ASP A 238 -2.08 -4.54 20.29
N GLU A 239 -1.57 -5.57 19.62
CA GLU A 239 -0.36 -6.30 20.03
C GLU A 239 0.88 -5.41 19.99
N PHE A 240 1.08 -4.67 18.89
CA PHE A 240 2.17 -3.70 18.77
C PHE A 240 2.11 -2.67 19.90
N ASP A 241 0.93 -2.09 20.17
CA ASP A 241 0.75 -1.09 21.21
C ASP A 241 1.12 -1.64 22.59
N PHE A 242 0.72 -2.88 22.88
CA PHE A 242 1.05 -3.57 24.12
C PHE A 242 2.57 -3.81 24.28
N ILE A 243 3.21 -4.40 23.26
CA ILE A 243 4.65 -4.72 23.30
C ILE A 243 5.47 -3.42 23.33
N ASN A 244 5.10 -2.42 22.54
CA ASN A 244 5.77 -1.13 22.50
C ASN A 244 5.72 -0.45 23.87
N ALA A 245 4.55 -0.39 24.51
CA ALA A 245 4.40 0.20 25.85
C ALA A 245 5.27 -0.51 26.91
N LYS A 246 5.34 -1.85 26.87
CA LYS A 246 6.16 -2.65 27.80
C LYS A 246 7.66 -2.39 27.66
N HIS A 247 8.12 -1.99 26.49
CA HIS A 247 9.54 -1.83 26.14
C HIS A 247 9.96 -0.38 25.90
N GLU A 248 9.20 0.59 26.42
CA GLU A 248 9.48 2.03 26.26
C GLU A 248 9.63 2.43 24.77
N GLY A 249 8.84 1.82 23.89
CA GLY A 249 9.10 1.81 22.45
C GLY A 249 8.82 3.12 21.70
N HIS A 250 8.89 4.26 22.39
CA HIS A 250 8.99 5.58 21.77
C HIS A 250 10.41 5.90 21.27
N THR A 251 11.41 5.15 21.77
CA THR A 251 12.81 5.10 21.31
C THR A 251 13.30 3.64 21.26
N GLY A 252 14.32 3.35 20.45
CA GLY A 252 15.01 2.07 20.41
C GLY A 252 14.12 0.87 20.05
N PHE A 253 13.01 1.08 19.35
CA PHE A 253 12.05 0.04 18.98
C PHE A 253 11.90 -0.08 17.47
N SER A 254 11.84 -1.32 16.96
CA SER A 254 11.69 -1.58 15.53
C SER A 254 10.75 -2.77 15.28
N VAL A 255 10.01 -2.70 14.18
CA VAL A 255 9.20 -3.78 13.65
C VAL A 255 9.79 -4.20 12.30
N GLU A 256 10.44 -5.36 12.28
CA GLU A 256 11.01 -5.92 11.06
C GLU A 256 9.96 -6.75 10.32
N GLY A 257 9.84 -6.57 9.00
CA GLY A 257 8.88 -7.28 8.15
C GLY A 257 7.54 -6.55 7.92
N LEU A 258 7.38 -5.34 8.47
CA LEU A 258 6.15 -4.54 8.36
C LEU A 258 5.99 -3.82 7.00
N GLU A 259 6.95 -4.00 6.09
CA GLU A 259 7.04 -3.34 4.80
C GLU A 259 6.27 -4.10 3.70
N GLY A 260 5.02 -3.69 3.41
CA GLY A 260 4.28 -4.09 2.20
C GLY A 260 4.39 -5.59 1.81
N PRO A 261 4.30 -5.94 0.51
CA PRO A 261 4.47 -7.32 0.07
C PRO A 261 5.94 -7.77 -0.05
N GLY A 262 6.94 -6.99 0.38
CA GLY A 262 8.34 -7.37 0.19
C GLY A 262 9.38 -6.38 0.72
N PRO A 263 10.67 -6.74 0.64
CA PRO A 263 11.80 -6.00 1.22
C PRO A 263 12.18 -4.75 0.42
N SER A 264 11.31 -4.33 -0.51
CA SER A 264 11.57 -3.18 -1.37
C SER A 264 11.26 -1.89 -0.61
N PRO A 265 11.97 -0.79 -0.91
CA PRO A 265 11.67 0.50 -0.32
C PRO A 265 10.20 0.87 -0.50
N GLN A 266 9.61 1.52 0.53
CA GLN A 266 8.29 2.09 0.38
C GLN A 266 8.38 3.27 -0.59
N MET A 267 7.45 3.36 -1.54
CA MET A 267 7.35 4.49 -2.44
C MET A 267 6.83 5.70 -1.64
N MET A 268 7.62 6.76 -1.61
CA MET A 268 7.23 8.11 -1.20
C MET A 268 7.26 8.98 -2.46
N THR A 269 6.11 9.18 -3.08
CA THR A 269 6.06 10.00 -4.28
C THR A 269 6.07 11.48 -3.88
N LEU A 270 7.11 12.17 -4.31
CA LEU A 270 7.11 13.62 -4.47
C LEU A 270 7.43 13.87 -5.95
N TYR A 271 6.61 14.70 -6.61
CA TYR A 271 6.66 15.01 -8.04
C TYR A 271 8.09 15.25 -8.57
N ILE A 272 8.37 14.78 -9.80
CA ILE A 272 9.66 15.01 -10.50
C ILE A 272 9.65 16.31 -11.32
N ALA A 273 8.49 16.95 -11.53
CA ALA A 273 8.44 18.16 -12.34
C ALA A 273 8.94 19.38 -11.53
N THR A 274 10.26 19.58 -11.50
CA THR A 274 10.88 20.88 -11.21
C THR A 274 11.30 21.58 -12.52
N PRO A 275 11.03 22.88 -12.68
CA PRO A 275 10.24 23.71 -11.77
C PRO A 275 8.84 23.12 -11.68
N MET A 276 8.20 23.16 -10.49
CA MET A 276 6.75 23.08 -10.47
C MET A 276 6.35 24.14 -11.48
N PRO A 277 5.75 23.79 -12.63
CA PRO A 277 5.15 24.83 -13.41
C PRO A 277 4.23 25.54 -12.42
N GLN A 278 4.03 26.83 -12.57
CA GLN A 278 3.04 27.55 -11.77
C GLN A 278 1.61 27.07 -12.13
N CYS A 279 1.42 25.76 -12.36
CA CYS A 279 0.22 24.94 -12.24
C CYS A 279 -0.44 25.28 -10.91
N THR A 280 -1.18 26.37 -10.99
CA THR A 280 -2.22 26.82 -10.08
C THR A 280 -3.22 25.68 -9.89
N GLY A 281 -2.91 24.72 -9.00
CA GLY A 281 -3.83 23.76 -8.39
C GLY A 281 -4.56 22.76 -9.30
N LYS A 282 -4.39 22.78 -10.62
CA LYS A 282 -5.14 21.89 -11.53
C LYS A 282 -4.47 20.52 -11.58
N GLY A 283 -5.08 19.53 -10.92
CA GLY A 283 -4.66 18.12 -10.91
C GLY A 283 -4.02 17.64 -9.60
N ILE A 284 -3.84 18.53 -8.61
CA ILE A 284 -3.39 18.18 -7.27
C ILE A 284 -4.61 18.10 -6.37
N THR A 285 -4.89 16.92 -5.81
CA THR A 285 -5.98 16.76 -4.85
C THR A 285 -5.43 16.92 -3.44
N TYR A 286 -5.92 17.92 -2.73
CA TYR A 286 -5.69 18.07 -1.30
C TYR A 286 -6.90 17.62 -0.51
N MET A 287 -6.67 17.14 0.70
CA MET A 287 -7.73 16.84 1.65
C MET A 287 -7.29 17.12 3.08
N PHE A 288 -8.27 17.39 3.94
CA PHE A 288 -8.03 17.57 5.35
C PHE A 288 -8.19 16.24 6.08
N ILE A 289 -7.11 15.76 6.68
CA ILE A 289 -7.11 14.54 7.51
C ILE A 289 -6.92 14.97 8.97
N SER A 290 -7.81 14.49 9.83
CA SER A 290 -7.63 14.62 11.28
C SER A 290 -6.63 13.57 11.75
N VAL A 291 -5.62 14.00 12.48
CA VAL A 291 -4.52 13.18 13.00
C VAL A 291 -4.42 13.37 14.51
N LYS A 292 -4.25 12.27 15.26
CA LYS A 292 -3.97 12.31 16.71
C LYS A 292 -2.92 11.26 17.12
N PRO A 293 -2.23 11.46 18.24
CA PRO A 293 -1.50 10.37 18.87
C PRO A 293 -2.48 9.34 19.46
N GLN A 294 -1.95 8.20 19.89
CA GLN A 294 -2.75 7.19 20.58
C GLN A 294 -3.40 7.76 21.85
N ASP A 295 -4.63 7.34 22.13
CA ASP A 295 -5.29 7.66 23.39
C ASP A 295 -4.50 7.08 24.57
N LYS A 296 -4.41 7.85 25.65
CA LYS A 296 -3.75 7.42 26.88
C LYS A 296 -4.78 6.99 27.92
N PRO A 297 -4.39 6.19 28.93
CA PRO A 297 -5.28 5.90 30.06
C PRO A 297 -5.79 7.15 30.78
N THR A 298 -5.04 8.26 30.70
CA THR A 298 -5.41 9.56 31.29
C THR A 298 -6.51 10.30 30.52
N GLY A 299 -6.82 9.89 29.30
CA GLY A 299 -7.87 10.49 28.49
C GLY A 299 -7.60 10.43 26.98
N PRO A 300 -8.63 10.76 26.19
CA PRO A 300 -8.51 10.78 24.74
C PRO A 300 -7.57 11.90 24.28
N ALA A 301 -6.75 11.59 23.28
CA ALA A 301 -5.91 12.57 22.61
C ALA A 301 -6.77 13.51 21.75
N LYS A 302 -6.37 14.78 21.71
CA LYS A 302 -6.98 15.81 20.87
C LYS A 302 -6.38 15.73 19.46
N PRO A 303 -7.22 15.68 18.42
CA PRO A 303 -6.74 15.67 17.04
C PRO A 303 -6.43 17.06 16.52
N LEU A 304 -5.50 17.12 15.57
CA LEU A 304 -5.28 18.26 14.67
C LEU A 304 -5.67 17.89 13.25
N GLU A 305 -6.13 18.87 12.48
CA GLU A 305 -6.50 18.67 11.09
C GLU A 305 -5.42 19.29 10.19
N TRP A 306 -4.86 18.49 9.28
CA TRP A 306 -3.83 18.93 8.35
C TRP A 306 -4.23 18.67 6.91
N MET A 307 -3.70 19.51 6.01
CA MET A 307 -3.90 19.36 4.58
C MET A 307 -2.88 18.38 4.00
N PHE A 308 -3.37 17.22 3.55
CA PHE A 308 -2.59 16.19 2.89
C PHE A 308 -2.81 16.22 1.39
N LEU A 309 -1.73 15.98 0.66
CA LEU A 309 -1.76 15.63 -0.75
C LEU A 309 -2.21 14.17 -0.92
N ASP A 310 -3.20 13.97 -1.78
CA ASP A 310 -3.58 12.63 -2.23
C ASP A 310 -2.62 12.12 -3.30
N ASP A 311 -1.68 11.27 -2.89
CA ASP A 311 -0.76 10.65 -3.83
C ASP A 311 -1.11 9.18 -4.05
N THR A 312 -1.63 8.87 -5.24
CA THR A 312 -1.97 7.49 -5.65
C THR A 312 -0.77 6.54 -5.68
N GLY A 313 0.46 7.07 -5.79
CA GLY A 313 1.69 6.30 -5.84
C GLY A 313 2.38 6.14 -4.49
N SER A 314 1.98 6.90 -3.46
CA SER A 314 2.58 6.76 -2.13
C SER A 314 2.07 5.52 -1.41
N SER A 315 3.01 4.73 -0.88
CA SER A 315 2.74 3.52 -0.09
C SER A 315 2.80 3.76 1.42
N ILE A 316 3.16 4.97 1.86
CA ILE A 316 3.18 5.36 3.26
C ILE A 316 2.68 6.80 3.44
N MET A 317 2.10 7.09 4.61
CA MET A 317 1.77 8.45 4.99
C MET A 317 3.07 9.18 5.35
N THR A 318 3.24 10.42 4.91
CA THR A 318 4.40 11.25 5.29
C THR A 318 3.93 12.48 6.01
N VAL A 319 4.57 12.80 7.14
CA VAL A 319 4.34 14.02 7.92
C VAL A 319 5.67 14.65 8.32
N ASN A 320 5.72 15.95 8.57
CA ASN A 320 6.94 16.61 9.01
C ASN A 320 7.14 16.49 10.54
N LYS A 321 8.39 16.53 11.01
CA LYS A 321 8.74 16.50 12.44
C LYS A 321 8.12 17.70 13.18
N SER A 322 8.12 18.88 12.56
CA SER A 322 7.41 20.07 13.08
C SER A 322 5.93 19.82 13.37
N ASN A 323 5.21 19.14 12.47
CA ASN A 323 3.79 18.81 12.68
C ASN A 323 3.58 17.84 13.85
N ILE A 324 4.50 16.89 14.05
CA ILE A 324 4.49 16.03 15.24
C ILE A 324 4.70 16.86 16.50
N ASN A 325 5.67 17.77 16.50
CA ASN A 325 5.92 18.65 17.65
C ASN A 325 4.68 19.49 17.99
N ASP A 326 4.03 20.09 17.00
CA ASP A 326 2.79 20.84 17.17
C ASP A 326 1.66 19.96 17.74
N LEU A 327 1.51 18.74 17.22
CA LEU A 327 0.52 17.78 17.70
C LEU A 327 0.75 17.39 19.16
N MET A 328 2.01 17.17 19.55
CA MET A 328 2.36 16.82 20.93
C MET A 328 2.16 18.02 21.87
N ASN A 329 2.55 19.23 21.45
CA ASN A 329 2.32 20.47 22.20
C ASN A 329 0.83 20.76 22.40
N PHE A 330 -0.01 20.55 21.37
CA PHE A 330 -1.45 20.70 21.46
C PHE A 330 -2.11 19.71 22.44
N ASN A 331 -1.45 18.58 22.67
CA ASN A 331 -1.85 17.54 23.61
C ASN A 331 -1.19 17.67 24.99
N ALA A 332 -0.51 18.78 25.28
CA ALA A 332 0.00 19.04 26.63
C ALA A 332 -1.15 19.04 27.67
N ASP A 333 -0.87 18.51 28.85
CA ASP A 333 -1.83 18.51 29.95
C ASP A 333 -2.04 19.91 30.54
N ALA A 334 -2.94 20.03 31.53
CA ALA A 334 -3.23 21.32 32.17
C ALA A 334 -2.02 21.92 32.93
N ALA A 335 -0.99 21.12 33.23
CA ALA A 335 0.26 21.57 33.84
C ALA A 335 1.35 21.90 32.79
N GLY A 336 1.05 21.75 31.50
CA GLY A 336 1.99 22.00 30.41
C GLY A 336 2.93 20.83 30.12
N ASN A 337 2.70 19.64 30.69
CA ASN A 337 3.53 18.48 30.38
C ASN A 337 3.17 17.94 29.01
N ILE A 338 4.15 17.87 28.12
CA ILE A 338 4.01 17.30 26.78
C ILE A 338 3.95 15.77 26.90
N PRO A 339 2.97 15.09 26.27
CA PRO A 339 2.92 13.63 26.31
C PRO A 339 4.16 13.00 25.63
N SER A 340 4.51 11.77 26.03
CA SER A 340 5.52 10.96 25.32
C SER A 340 5.21 10.86 23.82
N PRO A 341 6.23 10.91 22.94
CA PRO A 341 6.06 10.79 21.49
C PRO A 341 5.27 9.55 21.07
N PRO A 342 4.61 9.57 19.90
CA PRO A 342 3.87 8.41 19.41
C PRO A 342 4.78 7.17 19.26
N PRO A 343 4.25 5.95 19.47
CA PRO A 343 5.01 4.71 19.37
C PRO A 343 5.85 4.61 18.08
N MET A 344 7.09 4.18 18.21
CA MET A 344 8.02 4.02 17.09
C MET A 344 7.89 2.64 16.45
N LEU A 345 7.97 2.60 15.11
CA LEU A 345 8.05 1.35 14.34
C LEU A 345 9.45 1.07 13.80
N GLY A 346 10.37 2.02 13.89
CA GLY A 346 11.76 1.92 13.46
C GLY A 346 12.09 2.99 12.41
N ALA A 347 13.16 2.78 11.67
CA ALA A 347 13.49 3.56 10.49
C ALA A 347 12.98 2.85 9.22
N ILE A 348 12.63 3.62 8.19
CA ILE A 348 12.11 3.10 6.93
C ILE A 348 12.86 3.69 5.74
N CYS A 349 13.16 2.84 4.75
CA CYS A 349 13.72 3.26 3.48
C CYS A 349 12.60 3.68 2.53
N LEU A 350 12.66 4.91 2.04
CA LEU A 350 11.69 5.50 1.13
C LEU A 350 12.33 5.72 -0.25
N ALA A 351 11.76 5.14 -1.29
CA ALA A 351 12.10 5.46 -2.67
C ALA A 351 11.32 6.69 -3.13
N ILE A 352 12.04 7.67 -3.65
CA ILE A 352 11.49 8.88 -4.25
C ILE A 352 11.32 8.65 -5.76
N ALA A 353 10.37 9.34 -6.38
CA ALA A 353 10.04 9.17 -7.79
C ALA A 353 11.24 9.33 -8.76
N ASN A 354 12.26 10.11 -8.39
CA ASN A 354 13.50 10.27 -9.16
C ASN A 354 14.46 9.06 -9.06
N GLY A 355 14.08 7.99 -8.36
CA GLY A 355 14.88 6.79 -8.15
C GLY A 355 15.87 6.87 -6.99
N THR A 356 15.98 8.03 -6.32
CA THR A 356 16.78 8.15 -5.09
C THR A 356 16.05 7.55 -3.89
N THR A 357 16.79 7.24 -2.84
CA THR A 357 16.24 6.73 -1.59
C THR A 357 16.59 7.68 -0.44
N THR A 358 15.66 7.86 0.49
CA THR A 358 15.87 8.55 1.77
C THR A 358 15.44 7.64 2.92
N PHE A 359 15.88 7.94 4.13
CA PHE A 359 15.47 7.23 5.34
C PHE A 359 14.76 8.19 6.27
N ASN A 360 13.63 7.74 6.82
CA ASN A 360 12.85 8.51 7.79
C ASN A 360 12.53 7.61 8.99
N ILE A 361 12.27 8.24 10.15
CA ILE A 361 11.68 7.53 11.29
C ILE A 361 10.22 7.23 11.01
N CYS A 362 9.76 6.05 11.38
CA CYS A 362 8.36 5.65 11.25
C CYS A 362 7.69 5.60 12.62
N ARG A 363 6.54 6.27 12.75
CA ARG A 363 5.73 6.29 13.97
C ARG A 363 4.28 5.89 13.70
N ARG A 364 3.61 5.39 14.74
CA ARG A 364 2.18 5.09 14.73
C ARG A 364 1.41 6.37 14.99
N LEU A 365 0.51 6.72 14.10
CA LEU A 365 -0.47 7.79 14.29
C LEU A 365 -1.88 7.23 14.13
N GLU A 366 -2.87 7.97 14.60
CA GLU A 366 -4.28 7.66 14.37
C GLU A 366 -4.91 8.72 13.50
N VAL A 367 -5.69 8.28 12.51
CA VAL A 367 -6.29 9.17 11.52
C VAL A 367 -7.77 8.94 11.33
N ASN A 368 -8.45 10.01 10.96
CA ASN A 368 -9.85 10.02 10.59
C ASN A 368 -10.13 11.18 9.62
N LEU A 369 -11.27 11.14 8.93
CA LEU A 369 -11.75 12.25 8.12
C LEU A 369 -12.92 12.92 8.83
N ARG A 370 -13.00 14.24 8.78
CA ARG A 370 -14.20 14.96 9.20
C ARG A 370 -15.18 15.06 8.03
N GLY A 371 -16.44 14.73 8.28
CA GLY A 371 -17.49 14.93 7.29
C GLY A 371 -17.75 16.43 7.09
N LEU A 372 -17.90 16.86 5.84
CA LEU A 372 -18.29 18.25 5.55
C LEU A 372 -19.76 18.53 5.91
N ILE A 373 -20.61 17.50 5.84
CA ILE A 373 -22.07 17.62 6.03
C ILE A 373 -22.48 17.18 7.44
N ALA A 374 -22.02 16.01 7.86
CA ALA A 374 -22.18 15.54 9.23
C ALA A 374 -21.03 16.14 10.05
N SER A 375 -21.34 16.94 11.07
CA SER A 375 -20.38 17.62 11.95
C SER A 375 -19.47 16.70 12.80
N GLY A 376 -19.39 15.42 12.45
CA GLY A 376 -18.58 14.39 13.09
C GLY A 376 -17.53 13.79 12.16
N TYR A 377 -16.89 12.73 12.65
CA TYR A 377 -15.94 11.95 11.87
C TYR A 377 -16.66 10.99 10.92
N MET A 378 -16.08 10.76 9.74
CA MET A 378 -16.59 9.82 8.75
C MET A 378 -16.54 8.37 9.25
N SER A 379 -15.58 8.03 10.11
CA SER A 379 -15.50 6.72 10.76
C SER A 379 -15.78 6.85 12.26
N PRO A 380 -16.57 5.93 12.86
CA PRO A 380 -16.80 5.91 14.30
C PRO A 380 -15.55 5.48 15.09
N ILE A 381 -14.52 4.97 14.40
CA ILE A 381 -13.25 4.55 15.01
C ILE A 381 -12.09 5.33 14.40
N TRP A 382 -11.07 5.58 15.20
CA TRP A 382 -9.80 6.10 14.72
C TRP A 382 -8.96 4.97 14.14
N HIS A 383 -8.31 5.23 13.01
CA HIS A 383 -7.55 4.20 12.31
C HIS A 383 -6.05 4.37 12.56
N PRO A 384 -5.38 3.37 13.16
CA PRO A 384 -3.93 3.41 13.29
C PRO A 384 -3.28 3.27 11.91
N VAL A 385 -2.27 4.08 11.66
CA VAL A 385 -1.48 4.12 10.42
C VAL A 385 0.01 4.26 10.73
N GLN A 386 0.82 3.76 9.80
CA GLN A 386 2.25 4.01 9.77
C GLN A 386 2.50 5.36 9.09
N ALA A 387 3.23 6.24 9.76
CA ALA A 387 3.61 7.54 9.23
C ALA A 387 5.13 7.68 9.24
N ALA A 388 5.72 7.95 8.07
CA ALA A 388 7.10 8.37 7.94
C ALA A 388 7.22 9.84 8.36
N ILE A 389 8.14 10.12 9.27
CA ILE A 389 8.41 11.45 9.82
C ILE A 389 9.59 12.04 9.05
N HIS A 390 9.31 13.02 8.20
CA HIS A 390 10.34 13.80 7.51
C HIS A 390 10.98 14.77 8.50
N ASN A 391 12.31 14.71 8.64
CA ASN A 391 13.05 15.64 9.47
C ASN A 391 13.21 16.99 8.74
N ASP A 392 12.49 18.00 9.20
CA ASP A 392 12.51 19.36 8.67
C ASP A 392 13.27 20.35 9.57
N ASP A 393 14.07 19.88 10.54
CA ASP A 393 14.82 20.74 11.48
C ASP A 393 15.79 21.71 10.76
N ASN A 394 16.39 21.26 9.65
CA ASN A 394 17.40 22.02 8.89
C ASN A 394 16.93 22.42 7.47
N GLY A 395 15.64 22.26 7.16
CA GLY A 395 15.15 22.32 5.79
C GLY A 395 13.77 22.95 5.66
N THR A 396 13.24 22.90 4.45
CA THR A 396 11.85 23.27 4.19
C THR A 396 10.94 22.09 4.49
N THR A 397 9.81 22.34 5.12
CA THR A 397 8.71 21.38 5.25
C THR A 397 8.40 20.72 3.90
N THR A 398 8.13 19.41 3.92
CA THR A 398 7.63 18.72 2.73
C THR A 398 6.11 18.69 2.70
N GLN A 399 5.54 18.45 1.52
CA GLN A 399 4.11 18.18 1.37
C GLN A 399 3.74 16.92 2.16
N LEU A 400 2.67 16.99 2.95
CA LEU A 400 2.17 15.83 3.68
C LEU A 400 1.49 14.87 2.70
N LEU A 401 1.79 13.58 2.76
CA LEU A 401 1.22 12.57 1.86
C LEU A 401 0.23 11.69 2.61
N SER A 402 -0.98 11.51 2.06
CA SER A 402 -2.03 10.72 2.71
C SER A 402 -1.71 9.22 2.82
N GLY A 403 -0.78 8.74 2.00
CA GLY A 403 -0.43 7.33 1.89
C GLY A 403 -1.60 6.47 1.39
N PRO A 404 -1.55 5.15 1.63
CA PRO A 404 -2.52 4.23 1.04
C PRO A 404 -3.81 4.10 1.87
N TRP A 405 -3.83 4.64 3.10
CA TRP A 405 -4.90 4.43 4.10
C TRP A 405 -6.31 4.67 3.53
N LEU A 406 -6.52 5.78 2.83
CA LEU A 406 -7.82 6.15 2.29
C LEU A 406 -8.36 5.13 1.30
N ARG A 407 -7.52 4.66 0.37
CA ARG A 407 -7.90 3.69 -0.66
C ARG A 407 -8.13 2.29 -0.07
N HIS A 408 -7.50 2.00 1.06
CA HIS A 408 -7.76 0.77 1.81
C HIS A 408 -9.09 0.79 2.56
N ARG A 409 -9.55 1.96 3.02
CA ARG A 409 -10.72 2.08 3.90
C ARG A 409 -11.98 2.57 3.19
N LEU A 410 -11.83 3.47 2.23
CA LEU A 410 -12.93 4.16 1.56
C LEU A 410 -12.97 3.77 0.08
N TYR A 411 -14.15 3.88 -0.51
CA TYR A 411 -14.28 3.92 -1.95
C TYR A 411 -13.83 5.29 -2.45
N SER A 412 -13.00 5.30 -3.49
CA SER A 412 -12.53 6.51 -4.15
C SER A 412 -13.09 6.59 -5.56
N ALA A 413 -13.48 7.78 -6.01
CA ALA A 413 -13.91 8.04 -7.37
C ALA A 413 -13.43 9.43 -7.83
N SER A 414 -13.30 9.60 -9.14
CA SER A 414 -13.01 10.89 -9.79
C SER A 414 -13.98 11.08 -10.94
N ALA A 415 -14.38 12.33 -11.21
CA ALA A 415 -15.27 12.66 -12.33
C ALA A 415 -14.51 13.41 -13.44
N PRO A 416 -14.73 13.10 -14.74
CA PRO A 416 -14.21 13.87 -15.87
C PRO A 416 -15.00 15.18 -16.12
N ASP A 417 -15.48 15.83 -15.06
CA ASP A 417 -16.26 17.08 -15.13
C ASP A 417 -15.37 18.33 -15.23
N GLY A 418 -14.04 18.16 -15.18
CA GLY A 418 -13.06 19.24 -15.17
C GLY A 418 -12.78 19.83 -13.78
N SER A 419 -13.47 19.37 -12.73
CA SER A 419 -13.27 19.84 -11.35
C SER A 419 -11.95 19.36 -10.73
N SER A 420 -11.36 18.29 -11.27
CA SER A 420 -10.23 17.58 -10.68
C SER A 420 -10.49 17.11 -9.23
N MET A 421 -11.76 16.97 -8.83
CA MET A 421 -12.12 16.50 -7.50
C MET A 421 -12.01 14.97 -7.40
N THR A 422 -11.50 14.52 -6.25
CA THR A 422 -11.57 13.13 -5.82
C THR A 422 -12.59 13.00 -4.71
N TYR A 423 -13.50 12.05 -4.88
CA TYR A 423 -14.60 11.77 -3.97
C TYR A 423 -14.26 10.53 -3.16
N PHE A 424 -14.46 10.59 -1.85
CA PHE A 424 -14.31 9.45 -0.93
C PHE A 424 -15.64 9.13 -0.27
N SER A 425 -15.97 7.86 -0.16
CA SER A 425 -17.20 7.41 0.50
C SER A 425 -17.00 6.09 1.23
N GLU A 426 -17.70 5.92 2.35
CA GLU A 426 -17.89 4.63 3.01
C GLU A 426 -18.94 3.76 2.28
N THR A 427 -19.80 4.37 1.47
CA THR A 427 -20.86 3.68 0.73
C THR A 427 -20.39 3.16 -0.61
N HIS A 428 -21.05 2.09 -1.07
CA HIS A 428 -20.73 1.43 -2.34
C HIS A 428 -20.69 2.43 -3.50
N PRO A 429 -19.79 2.28 -4.50
CA PRO A 429 -19.59 3.25 -5.59
C PRO A 429 -20.85 3.64 -6.35
N THR A 430 -21.83 2.74 -6.48
CA THR A 430 -23.11 3.02 -7.15
C THR A 430 -24.00 4.03 -6.41
N LEU A 431 -23.70 4.29 -5.14
CA LEU A 431 -24.39 5.26 -4.29
C LEU A 431 -23.54 6.52 -4.07
N MET A 432 -22.32 6.56 -4.60
CA MET A 432 -21.54 7.79 -4.57
C MET A 432 -22.18 8.78 -5.54
N GLY A 433 -22.54 9.97 -5.04
CA GLY A 433 -23.07 11.07 -5.84
C GLY A 433 -22.01 11.73 -6.73
N VAL A 434 -21.28 10.94 -7.51
CA VAL A 434 -20.20 11.40 -8.39
C VAL A 434 -20.81 11.88 -9.70
N PRO A 435 -20.38 13.04 -10.23
CA PRO A 435 -20.86 13.53 -11.52
C PRO A 435 -20.65 12.52 -12.66
N TRP A 436 -21.64 12.41 -13.55
CA TRP A 436 -21.57 11.56 -14.74
C TRP A 436 -20.77 12.25 -15.85
N SER A 437 -19.94 11.50 -16.55
CA SER A 437 -19.34 11.93 -17.82
C SER A 437 -20.06 11.31 -19.02
N ASN A 438 -20.24 12.10 -20.06
CA ASN A 438 -20.68 11.63 -21.37
C ASN A 438 -19.50 11.54 -22.36
N ALA A 439 -19.77 11.07 -23.59
CA ALA A 439 -18.75 10.91 -24.61
C ALA A 439 -18.10 12.24 -25.07
N LEU A 440 -18.83 13.37 -24.99
CA LEU A 440 -18.28 14.68 -25.31
C LEU A 440 -17.27 15.13 -24.26
N ASP A 441 -17.48 14.77 -22.99
CA ASP A 441 -16.52 15.11 -21.91
C ASP A 441 -15.17 14.42 -22.12
N MET A 442 -15.16 13.17 -22.62
CA MET A 442 -13.93 12.45 -22.97
C MET A 442 -13.20 13.05 -24.19
N ASN A 443 -13.92 13.78 -25.04
CA ASN A 443 -13.36 14.45 -26.21
C ASN A 443 -12.91 15.89 -25.91
N ARG A 444 -13.09 16.39 -24.67
CA ARG A 444 -12.59 17.70 -24.28
C ARG A 444 -11.07 17.67 -24.33
N VAL A 445 -10.50 18.64 -25.04
CA VAL A 445 -9.06 18.88 -25.02
C VAL A 445 -8.68 19.18 -23.58
N LEU A 446 -7.63 18.54 -23.07
CA LEU A 446 -7.06 18.93 -21.79
C LEU A 446 -6.77 20.43 -21.85
N PRO A 447 -7.08 21.21 -20.81
CA PRO A 447 -6.79 22.64 -20.84
C PRO A 447 -5.32 22.83 -21.20
N ASP A 448 -5.03 23.69 -22.18
CA ASP A 448 -3.66 24.02 -22.55
C ASP A 448 -2.94 24.44 -21.28
N LEU A 449 -2.00 23.60 -20.84
CA LEU A 449 -1.11 23.94 -19.76
C LEU A 449 -0.26 25.07 -20.31
N GLN A 450 -0.49 26.30 -19.83
CA GLN A 450 0.38 27.42 -20.16
C GLN A 450 1.78 27.04 -19.68
N LEU A 451 2.62 26.65 -20.64
CA LEU A 451 4.04 26.43 -20.39
C LEU A 451 4.64 27.80 -20.16
N TYR A 452 4.90 28.13 -18.90
CA TYR A 452 5.68 29.32 -18.59
C TYR A 452 7.07 29.15 -19.22
N PRO A 453 7.60 30.19 -19.89
CA PRO A 453 8.95 30.14 -20.43
C PRO A 453 9.92 29.79 -19.29
N ALA A 454 10.84 28.86 -19.57
CA ALA A 454 11.87 28.49 -18.60
C ALA A 454 12.59 29.76 -18.10
N PRO A 455 12.93 29.84 -16.80
CA PRO A 455 13.67 30.99 -16.28
C PRO A 455 14.92 31.21 -17.13
N ALA A 456 15.09 32.43 -17.64
CA ALA A 456 16.28 32.79 -18.41
C ALA A 456 17.53 32.54 -17.54
N GLY A 457 18.25 31.45 -17.80
CA GLY A 457 19.43 31.06 -17.03
C GLY A 457 19.44 29.61 -16.52
N ALA A 458 18.32 28.87 -16.60
CA ALA A 458 18.34 27.44 -16.34
C ALA A 458 19.02 26.71 -17.53
N ARG A 459 20.33 26.51 -17.45
CA ARG A 459 21.03 25.60 -18.37
C ARG A 459 20.66 24.15 -18.00
N PRO A 460 20.46 23.27 -19.00
CA PRO A 460 20.12 21.87 -18.79
C PRO A 460 21.21 21.09 -18.04
#